data_AF-A0A951W8B3-F1
#
_entry.id   AF-A0A951W8B3-F1
#
_cell.length_a   1.000
_cell.length_b   1.000
_cell.length_c   1.000
_cell.angle_alpha   90.00
_cell.angle_beta   90.00
_cell.angle_gamma   90.00
#
_symmetry.space_group_name_H-M   'P 1'
#
loop_
_entity.id
_entity.type
_entity.pdbx_description
1 polymer ?
#
loop_
_entity_poly.entity_id
_entity_poly.type
_entity_poly.pdbx_seq_one_letter_code
_entity_poly.pdbx_strand_id
1 'polypeptide(L)'
;MSEYLIYRHGSNAANQHMCQTATVAIVEARNQEEAKTLAAQKVTVYNNQHLEAVPRSRARTEDWNDQAMQDAESEMTRQEARQRIEDAAHDIGPDCHAAWAGSCRQDKEEAVNRVVDGVDPGEVAGEFLR
;
A
#
# COMPACT_ATOMS: atom_id res chain seq x y z
N MET A 1 -9.06 -6.46 -18.95
CA MET A 1 -8.26 -5.37 -18.35
C MET A 1 -6.79 -5.74 -18.50
N SER A 2 -5.88 -4.77 -18.40
CA SER A 2 -4.44 -4.97 -18.61
C SER A 2 -3.67 -4.37 -17.45
N GLU A 3 -2.58 -5.02 -17.07
CA GLU A 3 -1.71 -4.53 -16.02
C GLU A 3 -0.69 -3.54 -16.58
N TYR A 4 -0.50 -2.44 -15.86
CA TYR A 4 0.42 -1.37 -16.17
C TYR A 4 1.38 -1.16 -15.01
N LEU A 5 2.66 -1.06 -15.33
CA LEU A 5 3.68 -0.59 -14.41
C LEU A 5 3.76 0.93 -14.51
N ILE A 6 3.69 1.57 -13.35
CA ILE A 6 3.71 3.03 -13.26
C ILE A 6 5.10 3.49 -12.88
N TYR A 7 5.67 4.30 -13.76
CA TYR A 7 6.90 5.02 -13.51
C TYR A 7 6.58 6.44 -13.12
N ARG A 8 7.33 6.97 -12.15
CA ARG A 8 7.35 8.38 -11.82
C ARG A 8 8.67 8.96 -12.26
N HIS A 9 8.57 10.02 -13.06
CA HIS A 9 9.70 10.78 -13.56
C HIS A 9 9.72 12.16 -12.92
N GLY A 10 10.93 12.71 -12.76
CA GLY A 10 11.15 14.07 -12.25
C GLY A 10 12.04 14.11 -11.00
N SER A 11 12.58 15.30 -10.74
CA SER A 11 13.55 15.54 -9.66
C SER A 11 12.89 16.41 -8.61
N ASN A 12 12.68 15.92 -7.38
CA ASN A 12 12.33 16.80 -6.25
C ASN A 12 13.61 17.18 -5.47
N ALA A 13 13.54 18.17 -4.57
CA ALA A 13 14.69 18.60 -3.76
C ALA A 13 15.28 17.47 -2.89
N ALA A 14 14.54 16.39 -2.68
CA ALA A 14 14.97 15.17 -1.96
C ALA A 14 15.54 14.07 -2.87
N ASN A 15 15.31 14.14 -4.19
CA ASN A 15 15.81 13.17 -5.16
C ASN A 15 17.26 13.54 -5.46
N GLN A 16 18.19 12.82 -4.85
CA GLN A 16 19.58 12.87 -5.21
C GLN A 16 19.74 12.71 -6.73
N HIS A 17 20.78 13.37 -7.26
CA HIS A 17 21.00 13.77 -8.65
C HIS A 17 21.05 12.63 -9.71
N MET A 18 20.68 11.39 -9.39
CA MET A 18 20.90 10.21 -10.24
C MET A 18 19.71 9.24 -10.38
N CYS A 19 18.57 9.45 -9.72
CA CYS A 19 17.40 8.58 -9.88
C CYS A 19 16.25 9.32 -10.58
N GLN A 20 16.31 9.40 -11.91
CA GLN A 20 15.34 10.14 -12.73
C GLN A 20 14.00 9.40 -12.94
N THR A 21 13.98 8.09 -12.68
CA THR A 21 12.84 7.20 -12.91
C THR A 21 12.74 6.21 -11.77
N ALA A 22 11.58 6.16 -11.11
CA ALA A 22 11.27 5.17 -10.07
C ALA A 22 9.99 4.43 -10.43
N THR A 23 9.94 3.12 -10.21
CA THR A 23 8.69 2.36 -10.19
C THR A 23 7.90 2.76 -8.95
N VAL A 24 6.59 2.80 -9.09
CA VAL A 24 5.73 3.31 -8.01
C VAL A 24 4.57 2.39 -7.69
N ALA A 25 3.98 1.76 -8.71
CA ALA A 25 2.86 0.84 -8.51
C ALA A 25 2.65 -0.04 -9.74
N ILE A 26 2.10 -1.23 -9.51
CA ILE A 26 1.42 -2.01 -10.53
C ILE A 26 -0.09 -1.73 -10.41
N VAL A 27 -0.74 -1.41 -11.53
CA VAL A 27 -2.19 -1.12 -11.56
C VAL A 27 -2.87 -1.86 -12.70
N GLU A 28 -4.06 -2.39 -12.42
CA GLU A 28 -4.94 -2.95 -13.44
C GLU A 28 -5.87 -1.85 -13.97
N ALA A 29 -5.86 -1.63 -15.29
CA ALA A 29 -6.69 -0.62 -15.94
C ALA A 29 -7.11 -1.06 -17.35
N ARG A 30 -8.04 -0.34 -17.97
CA ARG A 30 -8.45 -0.58 -19.37
C ARG A 30 -7.54 0.13 -20.36
N ASN A 31 -6.90 1.23 -19.96
CA ASN A 31 -5.99 2.01 -20.79
C ASN A 31 -4.96 2.77 -19.93
N GLN A 32 -3.96 3.39 -20.59
CA GLN A 32 -2.88 4.12 -19.93
C GLN A 32 -3.34 5.37 -19.16
N GLU A 33 -4.38 6.06 -19.61
CA GLU A 33 -4.89 7.26 -18.93
C GLU A 33 -5.59 6.92 -17.61
N GLU A 34 -6.39 5.86 -17.63
CA GLU A 34 -7.01 5.30 -16.44
C GLU A 34 -5.95 4.79 -15.46
N ALA A 35 -4.92 4.09 -15.96
CA ALA A 35 -3.80 3.64 -15.15
C ALA A 35 -3.09 4.80 -14.42
N LYS A 36 -2.79 5.90 -15.13
CA LYS A 36 -2.20 7.10 -14.52
C LYS A 36 -3.13 7.75 -13.49
N THR A 37 -4.44 7.77 -13.75
CA THR A 37 -5.43 8.35 -12.84
C THR A 37 -5.52 7.54 -11.55
N LEU A 38 -5.58 6.21 -11.64
CA LEU A 38 -5.57 5.31 -10.49
C LEU A 38 -4.27 5.44 -9.69
N ALA A 39 -3.15 5.58 -10.38
CA ALA A 39 -1.86 5.77 -9.72
C ALA A 39 -1.77 7.12 -9.00
N ALA A 40 -2.27 8.20 -9.59
CA ALA A 40 -2.29 9.53 -8.97
C ALA A 40 -3.12 9.59 -7.67
N GLN A 41 -4.07 8.67 -7.48
CA GLN A 41 -4.81 8.55 -6.22
C GLN A 41 -3.99 7.85 -5.12
N LYS A 42 -3.04 6.99 -5.51
CA LYS A 42 -2.20 6.22 -4.59
C LYS A 42 -0.92 6.97 -4.20
N VAL A 43 -0.39 7.80 -5.10
CA VAL A 43 0.88 8.49 -4.88
C VAL A 43 0.80 9.99 -5.04
N THR A 44 1.52 10.71 -4.17
CA THR A 44 1.68 12.15 -4.28
C THR A 44 2.65 12.45 -5.43
N VAL A 45 2.17 13.21 -6.42
CA VAL A 45 2.95 13.70 -7.56
C VAL A 45 3.18 15.19 -7.40
N TYR A 46 4.44 15.62 -7.32
CA TYR A 46 4.79 17.02 -7.20
C TYR A 46 4.73 17.75 -8.56
N ASN A 47 4.71 19.08 -8.53
CA ASN A 47 4.49 19.91 -9.72
C ASN A 47 5.53 19.73 -10.85
N ASN A 48 6.69 19.16 -10.54
CA ASN A 48 7.77 18.86 -11.48
C ASN A 48 7.95 17.36 -11.74
N GLN A 49 6.94 16.56 -11.40
CA GLN A 49 6.91 15.14 -11.61
C GLN A 49 5.77 14.77 -12.57
N HIS A 50 5.95 13.68 -13.30
CA HIS A 50 4.91 13.11 -14.14
C HIS A 50 4.91 11.58 -14.05
N LEU A 51 3.74 11.00 -14.32
CA LEU A 51 3.52 9.56 -14.32
C LEU A 51 3.50 9.02 -15.76
N GLU A 52 4.24 7.94 -15.98
CA GLU A 52 4.18 7.15 -17.21
C GLU A 52 3.60 5.77 -16.90
N ALA A 53 2.64 5.32 -17.71
CA ALA A 53 2.02 4.02 -17.57
C ALA A 53 2.47 3.10 -18.70
N VAL A 54 3.28 2.10 -18.36
CA VAL A 54 3.85 1.16 -19.32
C VAL A 54 3.13 -0.19 -19.19
N PRO A 55 2.51 -0.73 -20.26
CA PRO A 55 1.84 -2.02 -20.18
C PRO A 55 2.86 -3.13 -19.89
N ARG A 56 2.44 -4.19 -19.20
CA ARG A 56 3.31 -5.34 -18.85
C ARG A 56 4.16 -5.88 -20.01
N SER A 57 3.61 -5.89 -21.23
CA SER A 57 4.33 -6.35 -22.42
C SER A 57 5.50 -5.47 -22.88
N ARG A 58 5.59 -4.23 -22.38
CA ARG A 58 6.64 -3.25 -22.69
C ARG A 58 7.46 -2.86 -21.46
N ALA A 59 7.02 -3.24 -20.27
CA ALA A 59 7.72 -2.97 -19.02
C ALA A 59 9.01 -3.82 -18.97
N ARG A 60 10.05 -3.28 -18.31
CA ARG A 60 11.25 -4.08 -18.03
C ARG A 60 10.89 -5.15 -17.00
N THR A 61 11.31 -6.38 -17.27
CA THR A 61 11.03 -7.50 -16.37
C THR A 61 11.61 -7.31 -14.98
N GLU A 62 12.78 -6.67 -14.87
CA GLU A 62 13.44 -6.36 -13.59
C GLU A 62 12.59 -5.39 -12.77
N ASP A 63 12.29 -4.20 -13.32
CA ASP A 63 11.43 -3.20 -12.70
C ASP A 63 10.06 -3.77 -12.28
N TRP A 64 9.50 -4.67 -13.09
CA TRP A 64 8.25 -5.34 -12.78
C TRP A 64 8.38 -6.26 -11.56
N ASN A 65 9.42 -7.11 -11.55
CA ASN A 65 9.66 -8.05 -10.48
C ASN A 65 9.99 -7.34 -9.17
N ASP A 66 10.80 -6.28 -9.23
CA ASP A 66 11.15 -5.48 -8.06
C ASP A 66 9.92 -4.83 -7.43
N GLN A 67 9.04 -4.23 -8.24
CA GLN A 67 7.79 -3.66 -7.75
C GLN A 67 6.84 -4.73 -7.21
N ALA A 68 6.72 -5.87 -7.90
CA ALA A 68 5.88 -6.98 -7.43
C ALA A 68 6.39 -7.57 -6.11
N MET A 69 7.71 -7.61 -5.90
CA MET A 69 8.32 -8.00 -4.63
C MET A 69 8.01 -6.99 -3.53
N GLN A 70 8.16 -5.68 -3.80
CA GLN A 70 7.82 -4.63 -2.83
C GLN A 70 6.34 -4.66 -2.44
N ASP A 71 5.45 -4.88 -3.41
CA ASP A 71 4.02 -5.01 -3.16
C ASP A 71 3.74 -6.25 -2.28
N ALA A 72 4.38 -7.39 -2.57
CA ALA A 72 4.25 -8.62 -1.79
C ALA A 72 4.80 -8.48 -0.36
N GLU A 73 5.96 -7.83 -0.18
CA GLU A 73 6.53 -7.53 1.13
C GLU A 73 5.59 -6.63 1.94
N SER A 74 5.07 -5.57 1.32
CA SER A 74 4.12 -4.65 1.95
C SER A 74 2.82 -5.35 2.35
N GLU A 75 2.32 -6.27 1.52
CA GLU A 75 1.15 -7.10 1.84
C GLU A 75 1.44 -8.06 2.99
N MET A 76 2.61 -8.68 3.02
CA MET A 76 3.03 -9.58 4.10
C MET A 76 3.10 -8.83 5.44
N THR A 77 3.76 -7.66 5.48
CA THR A 77 3.82 -6.82 6.69
C THR A 77 2.42 -6.41 7.16
N ARG A 78 1.51 -6.09 6.23
CA ARG A 78 0.11 -5.78 6.57
C ARG A 78 -0.65 -7.00 7.08
N GLN A 79 -0.42 -8.18 6.51
CA GLN A 79 -1.01 -9.43 7.01
C GLN A 79 -0.52 -9.76 8.42
N GLU A 80 0.78 -9.61 8.67
CA GLU A 80 1.38 -9.79 10.00
C GLU A 80 0.80 -8.79 11.00
N ALA A 81 0.69 -7.51 10.64
CA ALA A 81 0.06 -6.49 11.48
C ALA A 81 -1.39 -6.85 11.80
N ARG A 82 -2.16 -7.34 10.82
CA ARG A 82 -3.54 -7.78 11.01
C ARG A 82 -3.63 -8.98 11.96
N GLN A 83 -2.76 -9.98 11.78
CA GLN A 83 -2.71 -11.15 12.66
C GLN A 83 -2.38 -10.73 14.10
N ARG A 84 -1.41 -9.83 14.28
CA ARG A 84 -1.06 -9.32 15.61
C ARG A 84 -2.22 -8.60 16.30
N ILE A 85 -3.03 -7.84 15.55
CA ILE A 85 -4.24 -7.20 16.11
C ILE A 85 -5.27 -8.27 16.50
N GLU A 86 -5.46 -9.29 15.67
CA GLU A 86 -6.39 -10.38 15.94
C GLU A 86 -6.00 -11.19 17.18
N ASP A 87 -4.71 -11.55 17.29
CA ASP A 87 -4.15 -12.22 18.46
C ASP A 87 -4.30 -11.35 19.72
N ALA A 88 -3.99 -10.04 19.62
CA ALA A 88 -4.15 -9.12 20.73
C ALA A 88 -5.63 -8.95 21.14
N ALA A 89 -6.55 -8.88 20.18
CA ALA A 89 -7.98 -8.82 20.46
C ALA A 89 -8.49 -10.10 21.13
N HIS A 90 -7.94 -11.27 20.74
CA HIS A 90 -8.20 -12.54 21.40
C HIS A 90 -7.71 -12.54 22.86
N ASP A 91 -6.49 -12.05 23.10
CA ASP A 91 -5.87 -11.99 24.43
C ASP A 91 -6.58 -11.02 25.38
N ILE A 92 -7.11 -9.90 24.86
CA ILE A 92 -7.90 -8.93 25.66
C ILE A 92 -9.23 -9.55 26.10
N GLY A 93 -9.91 -10.29 25.21
CA GLY A 93 -11.11 -11.03 25.55
C GLY A 93 -12.12 -11.18 24.41
N PRO A 94 -13.15 -12.02 24.60
CA PRO A 94 -14.08 -12.40 23.55
C PRO A 94 -14.88 -11.22 22.98
N ASP A 95 -15.21 -10.22 23.79
CA ASP A 95 -15.92 -9.02 23.35
C ASP A 95 -15.07 -8.17 22.41
N CYS A 96 -13.76 -8.07 22.69
CA CYS A 96 -12.80 -7.33 21.86
C CYS A 96 -12.58 -8.04 20.52
N HIS A 97 -12.41 -9.36 20.56
CA HIS A 97 -12.29 -10.18 19.36
C HIS A 97 -13.56 -10.11 18.49
N ALA A 98 -14.75 -10.12 19.11
CA ALA A 98 -16.01 -9.95 18.39
C ALA A 98 -16.16 -8.56 17.77
N ALA A 99 -15.76 -7.50 18.49
CA ALA A 99 -15.76 -6.13 17.99
C ALA A 99 -14.80 -5.97 16.80
N TRP A 100 -13.59 -6.50 16.90
CA TRP A 100 -12.65 -6.59 15.78
C TRP A 100 -13.25 -7.36 14.60
N ALA A 101 -13.80 -8.56 14.82
CA ALA A 101 -14.38 -9.37 13.75
C ALA A 101 -15.55 -8.65 13.05
N GLY A 102 -16.41 -7.97 13.81
CA GLY A 102 -17.57 -7.21 13.33
C GLY A 102 -17.25 -5.83 12.74
N SER A 103 -16.04 -5.32 12.97
CA SER A 103 -15.61 -4.00 12.47
C SER A 103 -15.59 -3.92 10.95
N CYS A 104 -15.87 -2.72 10.42
CA CYS A 104 -15.93 -2.48 8.98
C CYS A 104 -14.53 -2.53 8.35
N ARG A 105 -14.47 -2.67 7.02
CA ARG A 105 -13.18 -2.77 6.31
C ARG A 105 -12.30 -1.54 6.56
N GLN A 106 -12.88 -0.34 6.56
CA GLN A 106 -12.13 0.91 6.69
C GLN A 106 -11.44 1.02 8.06
N ASP A 107 -12.18 0.74 9.14
CA ASP A 107 -11.63 0.77 10.50
C ASP A 107 -10.52 -0.26 10.69
N LYS A 108 -10.67 -1.45 10.08
CA LYS A 108 -9.62 -2.49 10.09
C LYS A 108 -8.38 -2.05 9.32
N GLU A 109 -8.54 -1.41 8.18
CA GLU A 109 -7.41 -0.89 7.39
C GLU A 109 -6.68 0.23 8.14
N GLU A 110 -7.40 1.12 8.81
CA GLU A 110 -6.81 2.16 9.66
C GLU A 110 -6.02 1.55 10.83
N ALA A 111 -6.59 0.57 11.52
CA ALA A 111 -5.93 -0.17 12.59
C ALA A 111 -4.63 -0.85 12.12
N VAL A 112 -4.68 -1.52 10.95
CA VAL A 112 -3.49 -2.14 10.34
C VAL A 112 -2.44 -1.09 10.01
N ASN A 113 -2.80 0.05 9.41
CA ASN A 113 -1.84 1.11 9.09
C ASN A 113 -1.17 1.64 10.36
N ARG A 114 -1.92 1.84 11.46
CA ARG A 114 -1.34 2.26 12.76
C ARG A 114 -0.32 1.26 13.31
N VAL A 115 -0.61 -0.04 13.24
CA VAL A 115 0.33 -1.07 13.69
C VAL A 115 1.57 -1.13 12.79
N VAL A 116 1.40 -0.95 11.48
CA VAL A 116 2.53 -0.83 10.53
C VAL A 116 3.39 0.41 10.85
N ASP A 117 2.77 1.52 11.26
CA ASP A 117 3.44 2.74 11.71
C ASP A 117 4.07 2.63 13.12
N GLY A 118 3.95 1.45 13.76
CA GLY A 118 4.62 1.12 15.02
C GLY A 118 3.77 1.27 16.28
N VAL A 119 2.46 1.50 16.15
CA VAL A 119 1.54 1.49 17.30
C VAL A 119 1.39 0.07 17.84
N ASP A 120 1.30 -0.06 19.16
CA ASP A 120 1.13 -1.36 19.81
C ASP A 120 -0.23 -2.00 19.41
N PRO A 121 -0.25 -3.28 18.99
CA PRO A 121 -1.46 -3.95 18.55
C PRO A 121 -2.49 -4.14 19.69
N GLY A 122 -2.07 -4.21 20.95
CA GLY A 122 -2.97 -4.28 22.10
C GLY A 122 -3.68 -2.95 22.38
N GLU A 123 -2.98 -1.83 22.17
CA GLU A 123 -3.59 -0.50 22.23
C GLU A 123 -4.66 -0.34 21.14
N VAL A 124 -4.33 -0.71 19.89
CA VAL A 124 -5.27 -0.67 18.76
C VAL A 124 -6.46 -1.61 18.97
N ALA A 125 -6.22 -2.83 19.44
CA ALA A 125 -7.28 -3.80 19.72
C ALA A 125 -8.22 -3.30 20.83
N GLY A 126 -7.68 -2.74 21.92
CA GLY A 126 -8.48 -2.25 23.05
C GLY A 126 -9.39 -1.06 22.72
N GLU A 127 -9.12 -0.31 21.65
CA GLU A 127 -9.99 0.77 21.20
C GLU A 127 -11.32 0.28 20.61
N PHE A 128 -11.38 -0.97 20.11
CA PHE A 128 -12.63 -1.55 19.59
C PHE A 128 -13.69 -1.82 20.67
N LEU A 129 -13.33 -1.70 21.95
CA LEU A 129 -14.24 -1.81 23.08
C LEU A 129 -14.86 -0.47 23.51
N ARG A 130 -14.44 0.65 22.90
CA ARG A 130 -14.89 2.00 23.28
C ARG A 130 -16.14 2.46 22.54
#